data_AF-A0A7T8BAA9-F1
#
_entry.id   AF-A0A7T8BAA9-F1
#
_cell.length_a   1.000
_cell.length_b   1.000
_cell.length_c   1.000
_cell.angle_alpha   90.00
_cell.angle_beta   90.00
_cell.angle_gamma   90.00
#
_symmetry.space_group_name_H-M   'P 1'
#
loop_
_entity.id
_entity.type
_entity.pdbx_description
1 polymer ?
#
loop_
_entity_poly.entity_id
_entity_poly.type
_entity_poly.pdbx_seq_one_letter_code
_entity_poly.pdbx_strand_id
1 'polypeptide(L)'
;MKKAIFPRFVGLFILYAAVLAGLILIQFTKRSSFTQRIGGLVVSGYFRDDTANQEPPGGSEYALTGDSSVFFGGMEFRLSGNDGFTADDGSAGPFQLFPESMAIQGESVVFRLSDGSSLEFATSYSGGNQELRISAAISGNSQTLEIPYRPLRSSRSGDDRDGQLVVISGGEKYTFMNSRLDHEERKVVLARNLPTASYGIIPERLPFAPADYTVAGAENTAAYNQAVGRWRDQAFSVWTQTVGNNPSEDLVTAYLGESILRGTYKSALAAIPGSFLNSGQRTYNSSVYLGRLDTGLRTLSAYDREFLSRVSRQINEKSMDFLKEIHVVHNLSIRGAETFITGAADMLRTADPAAVQSDTVPGLFEGWIDWNSLYPGRDNPFDRFLDQGWFIITESMQKSPDGRIVFTAHNGEADTEYNLRLGDALARYGLESGRQDRAAIGRSLVLSMLSLAGDGTSAPVKLQINDDGTIRNTAENRVESAKLYHIFNPGEYYPRGIAVPASHNGVWAWTAASAVIAEESGGVLNIAVSFPPGETHHMIIRGVRPFTKIQLYNMDYRTDPQFERYDSSGWAYSPSEQTLIVKMKHRSAVENIRIFQ
;
A
#
# COMPACT_ATOMS: atom_id res chain seq x y z
N MET A 1 1.98 -108.02 2.57
CA MET A 1 1.15 -106.97 3.22
C MET A 1 1.57 -105.59 2.70
N LYS A 2 0.94 -105.10 1.62
CA LYS A 2 1.20 -103.76 1.07
C LYS A 2 0.38 -102.74 1.87
N LYS A 3 1.05 -101.97 2.74
CA LYS A 3 0.41 -100.89 3.51
C LYS A 3 -0.13 -99.84 2.55
N ALA A 4 -1.42 -99.49 2.67
CA ALA A 4 -2.08 -98.51 1.84
C ALA A 4 -1.43 -97.12 2.05
N ILE A 5 -0.66 -96.67 1.05
CA ILE A 5 0.03 -95.37 1.02
C ILE A 5 -0.96 -94.23 0.70
N PHE A 6 -2.07 -94.56 0.04
CA PHE A 6 -3.09 -93.62 -0.41
C PHE A 6 -3.79 -92.79 0.69
N PRO A 7 -4.24 -93.36 1.84
CA PRO A 7 -4.93 -92.56 2.87
C PRO A 7 -4.02 -91.54 3.57
N ARG A 8 -2.70 -91.73 3.58
CA ARG A 8 -1.75 -90.77 4.17
C ARG A 8 -1.55 -89.53 3.30
N PHE A 9 -1.54 -89.70 1.97
CA PHE A 9 -1.45 -88.56 1.05
C PHE A 9 -2.70 -87.70 1.08
N VAL A 10 -3.88 -88.31 1.14
CA VAL A 10 -5.15 -87.56 1.25
C VAL A 10 -5.24 -86.82 2.58
N GLY A 11 -4.82 -87.44 3.70
CA GLY A 11 -4.79 -86.77 5.00
C GLY A 11 -3.84 -85.57 5.05
N LEU A 12 -2.66 -85.68 4.45
CA LEU A 12 -1.71 -84.56 4.34
C LEU A 12 -2.24 -83.44 3.44
N PHE A 13 -2.90 -83.80 2.33
CA PHE A 13 -3.48 -82.81 1.42
C PHE A 13 -4.61 -82.01 2.07
N ILE A 14 -5.48 -82.68 2.84
CA ILE A 14 -6.55 -82.01 3.61
C ILE A 14 -5.97 -81.10 4.69
N LEU A 15 -4.92 -81.55 5.40
CA LEU A 15 -4.27 -80.74 6.42
C LEU A 15 -3.62 -79.47 5.81
N TYR A 16 -2.93 -79.62 4.67
CA TYR A 16 -2.36 -78.47 3.96
C TYR A 16 -3.44 -77.52 3.43
N ALA A 17 -4.55 -78.05 2.91
CA ALA A 17 -5.69 -77.23 2.50
C ALA A 17 -6.34 -76.49 3.67
N ALA A 18 -6.44 -77.11 4.85
CA ALA A 18 -6.97 -76.49 6.05
C ALA A 18 -6.03 -75.40 6.61
N VAL A 19 -4.71 -75.63 6.60
CA VAL A 19 -3.71 -74.62 6.98
C VAL A 19 -3.69 -73.46 6.00
N LEU A 20 -3.77 -73.74 4.69
CA LEU A 20 -3.88 -72.71 3.65
C LEU A 20 -5.18 -71.90 3.83
N ALA A 21 -6.31 -72.56 4.04
CA ALA A 21 -7.58 -71.91 4.30
C ALA A 21 -7.55 -71.07 5.59
N GLY A 22 -6.88 -71.56 6.64
CA GLY A 22 -6.67 -70.82 7.89
C GLY A 22 -5.79 -69.58 7.70
N LEU A 23 -4.71 -69.68 6.93
CA LEU A 23 -3.86 -68.54 6.57
C LEU A 23 -4.58 -67.52 5.70
N ILE A 24 -5.41 -67.98 4.75
CA ILE A 24 -6.27 -67.13 3.92
C ILE A 24 -7.32 -66.44 4.80
N LEU A 25 -8.00 -67.14 5.71
CA LEU A 25 -8.97 -66.52 6.63
C LEU A 25 -8.34 -65.46 7.55
N ILE A 26 -7.10 -65.69 8.01
CA ILE A 26 -6.34 -64.71 8.80
C ILE A 26 -5.89 -63.51 7.95
N GLN A 27 -5.60 -63.70 6.66
CA GLN A 27 -5.28 -62.60 5.74
C GLN A 27 -6.50 -61.76 5.34
N PHE A 28 -7.70 -62.35 5.26
CA PHE A 28 -8.94 -61.69 4.85
C PHE A 28 -9.83 -61.19 6.01
N THR A 29 -9.39 -61.33 7.27
CA THR A 29 -10.01 -60.67 8.44
C THR A 29 -9.46 -59.26 8.69
N LYS A 30 -8.72 -58.69 7.72
CA LYS A 30 -8.14 -57.35 7.82
C LYS A 30 -9.13 -56.30 7.33
N ARG A 31 -9.53 -55.44 8.28
CA ARG A 31 -10.19 -54.13 8.11
C ARG A 31 -9.80 -53.47 6.78
N SER A 32 -10.78 -53.02 6.00
CA SER A 32 -10.58 -52.32 4.73
C SER A 32 -9.78 -51.02 4.92
N SER A 33 -8.46 -51.09 4.65
CA SER A 33 -7.59 -49.91 4.63
C SER A 33 -7.84 -49.09 3.37
N PHE A 34 -7.78 -47.77 3.46
CA PHE A 34 -7.86 -46.87 2.31
C PHE A 34 -6.66 -45.93 2.24
N THR A 35 -6.39 -45.45 1.03
CA THR A 35 -5.48 -44.34 0.78
C THR A 35 -6.05 -43.53 -0.37
N GLN A 36 -6.36 -42.27 -0.12
CA GLN A 36 -7.03 -41.39 -1.07
C GLN A 36 -6.29 -40.08 -1.20
N ARG A 37 -6.14 -39.61 -2.45
CA ARG A 37 -5.61 -38.28 -2.75
C ARG A 37 -6.79 -37.30 -2.88
N ILE A 38 -6.72 -36.19 -2.16
CA ILE A 38 -7.72 -35.11 -2.17
C ILE A 38 -6.92 -33.83 -2.40
N GLY A 39 -7.11 -33.16 -3.55
CA GLY A 39 -6.24 -32.04 -3.93
C GLY A 39 -4.74 -32.37 -3.87
N GLY A 40 -3.98 -31.58 -3.10
CA GLY A 40 -2.55 -31.81 -2.85
C GLY A 40 -2.22 -32.71 -1.66
N LEU A 41 -3.21 -33.18 -0.90
CA LEU A 41 -3.01 -34.02 0.29
C LEU A 41 -3.35 -35.49 0.01
N VAL A 42 -2.76 -36.38 0.82
CA VAL A 42 -3.05 -37.82 0.81
C VAL A 42 -3.53 -38.23 2.19
N VAL A 43 -4.67 -38.89 2.27
CA VAL A 43 -5.26 -39.39 3.52
C VAL A 43 -5.21 -40.92 3.51
N SER A 44 -4.79 -41.54 4.61
CA SER A 44 -4.86 -42.98 4.79
C SER A 44 -5.52 -43.35 6.12
N GLY A 45 -6.27 -44.45 6.15
CA GLY A 45 -6.84 -44.98 7.38
C GLY A 45 -7.54 -46.32 7.16
N TYR A 46 -8.39 -46.73 8.11
CA TYR A 46 -9.25 -47.89 7.95
C TYR A 46 -10.73 -47.53 8.14
N PHE A 47 -11.59 -48.08 7.30
CA PHE A 47 -13.04 -47.92 7.44
C PHE A 47 -13.62 -48.92 8.44
N ARG A 48 -14.70 -48.53 9.10
CA ARG A 48 -15.37 -49.36 10.11
C ARG A 48 -16.10 -50.57 9.52
N ASP A 49 -16.58 -50.48 8.27
CA ASP A 49 -17.32 -51.54 7.58
C ASP A 49 -16.66 -51.94 6.25
N ASP A 50 -16.67 -53.25 5.94
CA ASP A 50 -16.12 -53.81 4.69
C ASP A 50 -16.91 -53.38 3.42
N THR A 51 -18.09 -52.78 3.58
CA THR A 51 -18.89 -52.21 2.47
C THR A 51 -18.51 -50.78 2.09
N ALA A 52 -17.53 -50.17 2.78
CA ALA A 52 -17.17 -48.75 2.64
C ALA A 52 -16.46 -48.34 1.33
N ASN A 53 -16.22 -49.28 0.40
CA ASN A 53 -15.83 -48.94 -0.98
C ASN A 53 -17.02 -48.52 -1.86
N GLN A 54 -18.21 -48.38 -1.29
CA GLN A 54 -19.39 -47.78 -1.93
C GLN A 54 -19.74 -46.47 -1.22
N GLU A 55 -20.12 -45.44 -1.97
CA GLU A 55 -20.60 -44.16 -1.41
C GLU A 55 -21.72 -44.41 -0.38
N PRO A 56 -21.65 -43.82 0.82
CA PRO A 56 -22.67 -44.02 1.84
C PRO A 56 -24.05 -43.52 1.35
N PRO A 57 -25.14 -44.30 1.51
CA PRO A 57 -26.47 -43.82 1.19
C PRO A 57 -26.89 -42.80 2.27
N GLY A 58 -26.84 -41.52 1.94
CA GLY A 58 -27.39 -40.45 2.79
C GLY A 58 -26.45 -39.35 3.28
N GLY A 59 -25.28 -39.16 2.66
CA GLY A 59 -24.46 -37.95 2.85
C GLY A 59 -23.05 -38.21 3.36
N SER A 60 -22.08 -37.98 2.47
CA SER A 60 -20.66 -37.56 2.62
C SER A 60 -19.84 -37.80 3.91
N GLU A 61 -20.20 -38.69 4.82
CA GLU A 61 -19.39 -39.06 6.00
C GLU A 61 -19.04 -40.56 5.98
N TYR A 62 -17.75 -40.88 6.06
CA TYR A 62 -17.22 -42.23 6.17
C TYR A 62 -16.85 -42.52 7.63
N ALA A 63 -17.39 -43.60 8.20
CA ALA A 63 -17.04 -44.03 9.55
C ALA A 63 -15.64 -44.66 9.59
N LEU A 64 -14.79 -44.18 10.51
CA LEU A 64 -13.40 -44.61 10.64
C LEU A 64 -13.23 -45.60 11.80
N THR A 65 -12.21 -46.46 11.68
CA THR A 65 -11.75 -47.35 12.75
C THR A 65 -10.22 -47.44 12.69
N GLY A 66 -9.53 -47.48 13.84
CA GLY A 66 -8.08 -47.64 13.88
C GLY A 66 -7.26 -46.42 13.41
N ASP A 67 -6.03 -46.67 12.95
CA ASP A 67 -5.02 -45.64 12.69
C ASP A 67 -5.33 -44.85 11.40
N SER A 68 -5.24 -43.53 11.47
CA SER A 68 -5.51 -42.57 10.39
C SER A 68 -4.41 -41.52 10.32
N SER A 69 -4.05 -41.08 9.13
CA SER A 69 -2.99 -40.10 8.91
C SER A 69 -3.22 -39.27 7.66
N VAL A 70 -2.73 -38.04 7.69
CA VAL A 70 -2.75 -37.09 6.56
C VAL A 70 -1.31 -36.79 6.16
N PHE A 71 -1.03 -36.81 4.87
CA PHE A 71 0.29 -36.57 4.30
C PHE A 71 0.28 -35.36 3.37
N PHE A 72 1.28 -34.50 3.52
CA PHE A 72 1.50 -33.34 2.66
C PHE A 72 2.96 -32.88 2.75
N GLY A 73 3.58 -32.47 1.65
CA GLY A 73 4.88 -31.77 1.66
C GLY A 73 5.99 -32.49 2.44
N GLY A 74 6.06 -33.82 2.38
CA GLY A 74 7.05 -34.61 3.13
C GLY A 74 6.75 -34.82 4.62
N MET A 75 5.57 -34.42 5.10
CA MET A 75 5.13 -34.55 6.49
C MET A 75 3.98 -35.57 6.62
N GLU A 76 3.97 -36.32 7.72
CA GLU A 76 2.88 -37.17 8.21
C GLU A 76 2.25 -36.52 9.44
N PHE A 77 0.94 -36.28 9.42
CA PHE A 77 0.13 -35.84 10.56
C PHE A 77 -0.69 -37.03 11.06
N ARG A 78 -0.49 -37.43 12.32
CA ARG A 78 -1.12 -38.64 12.86
C ARG A 78 -2.39 -38.29 13.62
N LEU A 79 -3.47 -38.95 13.24
CA LEU A 79 -4.81 -38.72 13.79
C LEU A 79 -5.31 -39.87 14.65
N SER A 80 -4.57 -40.95 14.84
CA SER A 80 -4.91 -42.02 15.81
C SER A 80 -3.70 -42.93 16.07
N GLY A 81 -3.81 -43.80 17.07
CA GLY A 81 -2.75 -44.70 17.53
C GLY A 81 -2.17 -44.29 18.89
N ASN A 82 -1.14 -45.00 19.39
CA ASN A 82 -0.51 -44.70 20.69
C ASN A 82 0.14 -43.30 20.77
N ASP A 83 0.47 -42.71 19.60
CA ASP A 83 0.98 -41.34 19.44
C ASP A 83 -0.05 -40.47 18.68
N GLY A 84 -1.34 -40.67 18.95
CA GLY A 84 -2.44 -39.95 18.31
C GLY A 84 -2.65 -38.53 18.87
N PHE A 85 -3.66 -37.85 18.38
CA PHE A 85 -3.99 -36.49 18.82
C PHE A 85 -4.53 -36.46 20.26
N THR A 86 -4.20 -35.37 20.96
CA THR A 86 -4.57 -35.14 22.36
C THR A 86 -5.32 -33.82 22.50
N ALA A 87 -6.25 -33.75 23.45
CA ALA A 87 -6.93 -32.54 23.87
C ALA A 87 -6.59 -32.23 25.32
N ASP A 88 -6.56 -30.95 25.69
CA ASP A 88 -6.40 -30.53 27.08
C ASP A 88 -7.54 -29.57 27.46
N ASP A 89 -8.13 -29.78 28.65
CA ASP A 89 -9.16 -28.93 29.23
C ASP A 89 -8.60 -27.83 30.14
N GLY A 90 -7.28 -27.83 30.39
CA GLY A 90 -6.56 -26.85 31.22
C GLY A 90 -6.62 -27.14 32.72
N SER A 91 -7.24 -28.24 33.16
CA SER A 91 -7.45 -28.58 34.57
C SER A 91 -7.07 -30.01 34.95
N ALA A 92 -7.21 -30.98 34.05
CA ALA A 92 -6.99 -32.40 34.30
C ALA A 92 -5.83 -33.02 33.48
N GLY A 93 -5.16 -32.23 32.63
CA GLY A 93 -4.08 -32.67 31.77
C GLY A 93 -4.57 -33.29 30.45
N PRO A 94 -3.65 -33.63 29.53
CA PRO A 94 -4.01 -34.05 28.18
C PRO A 94 -4.69 -35.43 28.16
N PHE A 95 -5.79 -35.54 27.44
CA PHE A 95 -6.51 -36.78 27.19
C PHE A 95 -6.55 -37.11 25.69
N GLN A 96 -6.60 -38.40 25.38
CA GLN A 96 -6.57 -38.88 24.01
C GLN A 96 -7.94 -38.83 23.35
N LEU A 97 -7.96 -38.45 22.08
CA LEU A 97 -9.16 -38.44 21.26
C LEU A 97 -8.99 -39.36 20.04
N PHE A 98 -10.10 -39.75 19.41
CA PHE A 98 -10.11 -40.61 18.23
C PHE A 98 -11.01 -40.04 17.12
N PRO A 99 -10.65 -40.20 15.83
CA PRO A 99 -11.49 -39.72 14.74
C PRO A 99 -12.61 -40.73 14.50
N GLU A 100 -13.86 -40.28 14.58
CA GLU A 100 -15.04 -41.14 14.43
C GLU A 100 -15.51 -41.23 12.98
N SER A 101 -15.48 -40.10 12.27
CA SER A 101 -15.83 -40.02 10.85
C SER A 101 -14.94 -39.05 10.09
N MET A 102 -14.86 -39.24 8.76
CA MET A 102 -14.31 -38.25 7.83
C MET A 102 -15.32 -37.86 6.76
N ALA A 103 -15.33 -36.60 6.37
CA ALA A 103 -16.05 -36.07 5.22
C ALA A 103 -15.08 -35.43 4.24
N ILE A 104 -15.34 -35.58 2.94
CA ILE A 104 -14.59 -34.90 1.88
C ILE A 104 -15.46 -33.73 1.38
N GLN A 105 -14.91 -32.52 1.40
CA GLN A 105 -15.60 -31.30 0.97
C GLN A 105 -14.72 -30.56 -0.05
N GLY A 106 -14.94 -30.82 -1.33
CA GLY A 106 -14.08 -30.27 -2.39
C GLY A 106 -12.64 -30.79 -2.28
N GLU A 107 -11.68 -29.89 -2.04
CA GLU A 107 -10.26 -30.21 -1.80
C GLU A 107 -9.88 -30.27 -0.31
N SER A 108 -10.85 -30.26 0.60
CA SER A 108 -10.60 -30.44 2.03
C SER A 108 -11.14 -31.77 2.57
N VAL A 109 -10.56 -32.21 3.68
CA VAL A 109 -11.02 -33.35 4.47
C VAL A 109 -11.31 -32.89 5.90
N VAL A 110 -12.49 -33.23 6.40
CA VAL A 110 -12.96 -32.88 7.74
C VAL A 110 -13.12 -34.14 8.56
N PHE A 111 -12.47 -34.20 9.72
CA PHE A 111 -12.59 -35.27 10.69
C PHE A 111 -13.47 -34.83 11.86
N ARG A 112 -14.44 -35.65 12.26
CA ARG A 112 -15.19 -35.48 13.51
C ARG A 112 -14.54 -36.33 14.61
N LEU A 113 -14.31 -35.72 15.76
CA LEU A 113 -13.58 -36.32 16.89
C LEU A 113 -14.55 -36.75 17.99
N SER A 114 -14.09 -37.65 18.87
CA SER A 114 -14.91 -38.24 19.94
C SER A 114 -15.42 -37.27 21.02
N ASP A 115 -14.88 -36.05 21.12
CA ASP A 115 -15.40 -34.98 21.99
C ASP A 115 -16.40 -34.04 21.28
N GLY A 116 -16.71 -34.32 20.01
CA GLY A 116 -17.55 -33.47 19.17
C GLY A 116 -16.79 -32.30 18.53
N SER A 117 -15.48 -32.18 18.71
CA SER A 117 -14.65 -31.25 17.95
C SER A 117 -14.54 -31.71 16.50
N SER A 118 -14.22 -30.79 15.58
CA SER A 118 -13.92 -31.13 14.18
C SER A 118 -12.59 -30.55 13.74
N LEU A 119 -11.85 -31.31 12.93
CA LEU A 119 -10.55 -30.94 12.39
C LEU A 119 -10.57 -30.99 10.87
N GLU A 120 -10.28 -29.87 10.22
CA GLU A 120 -10.23 -29.75 8.77
C GLU A 120 -8.80 -29.59 8.28
N PHE A 121 -8.44 -30.38 7.26
CA PHE A 121 -7.23 -30.21 6.46
C PHE A 121 -7.63 -29.77 5.06
N ALA A 122 -7.15 -28.61 4.63
CA ALA A 122 -7.43 -28.06 3.31
C ALA A 122 -6.13 -27.63 2.63
N THR A 123 -6.03 -27.82 1.32
CA THR A 123 -4.94 -27.20 0.55
C THR A 123 -5.37 -25.84 0.02
N SER A 124 -4.51 -24.83 0.19
CA SER A 124 -4.67 -23.49 -0.39
C SER A 124 -3.45 -23.12 -1.23
N TYR A 125 -3.61 -22.11 -2.10
CA TYR A 125 -2.49 -21.49 -2.80
C TYR A 125 -2.24 -20.11 -2.18
N SER A 126 -1.00 -19.86 -1.78
CA SER A 126 -0.56 -18.60 -1.19
C SER A 126 0.81 -18.24 -1.78
N GLY A 127 0.94 -17.04 -2.35
CA GLY A 127 2.20 -16.59 -2.96
C GLY A 127 2.72 -17.47 -4.09
N GLY A 128 1.82 -18.09 -4.88
CA GLY A 128 2.18 -18.97 -6.00
C GLY A 128 2.56 -20.41 -5.61
N ASN A 129 2.58 -20.73 -4.31
CA ASN A 129 2.90 -22.07 -3.80
C ASN A 129 1.70 -22.70 -3.10
N GLN A 130 1.62 -24.04 -3.16
CA GLN A 130 0.59 -24.80 -2.43
C GLN A 130 1.00 -24.94 -0.96
N GLU A 131 0.06 -24.66 -0.05
CA GLU A 131 0.20 -24.81 1.40
C GLU A 131 -0.91 -25.70 1.96
N LEU A 132 -0.65 -26.33 3.10
CA LEU A 132 -1.64 -27.05 3.90
C LEU A 132 -2.11 -26.14 5.04
N ARG A 133 -3.42 -25.93 5.11
CA ARG A 133 -4.09 -25.27 6.23
C ARG A 133 -4.79 -26.32 7.08
N ILE A 134 -4.51 -26.29 8.38
CA ILE A 134 -5.14 -27.11 9.40
C ILE A 134 -6.00 -26.20 10.25
N SER A 135 -7.29 -26.49 10.40
CA SER A 135 -8.19 -25.70 11.23
C SER A 135 -9.08 -26.57 12.11
N ALA A 136 -9.36 -26.11 13.33
CA ALA A 136 -10.19 -26.86 14.27
C ALA A 136 -11.41 -26.06 14.74
N ALA A 137 -12.56 -26.70 14.81
CA ALA A 137 -13.69 -26.22 15.60
C ALA A 137 -13.70 -27.00 16.92
N ILE A 138 -13.16 -26.39 17.97
CA ILE A 138 -13.01 -27.02 19.28
C ILE A 138 -14.36 -26.94 20.03
N SER A 139 -14.95 -28.09 20.29
CA SER A 139 -16.21 -28.26 21.02
C SER A 139 -15.96 -28.77 22.44
N GLY A 140 -16.99 -28.81 23.29
CA GLY A 140 -16.88 -29.32 24.66
C GLY A 140 -16.02 -28.46 25.59
N ASN A 141 -15.40 -29.10 26.59
CA ASN A 141 -14.55 -28.46 27.62
C ASN A 141 -13.09 -28.28 27.18
N SER A 142 -12.70 -28.78 26.01
CA SER A 142 -11.33 -28.71 25.49
C SER A 142 -10.92 -27.26 25.20
N GLN A 143 -9.69 -26.89 25.55
CA GLN A 143 -9.08 -25.58 25.29
C GLN A 143 -8.05 -25.63 24.16
N THR A 144 -7.33 -26.76 24.04
CA THR A 144 -6.32 -27.00 23.02
C THR A 144 -6.49 -28.38 22.41
N LEU A 145 -6.10 -28.50 21.13
CA LEU A 145 -5.93 -29.75 20.41
C LEU A 145 -4.48 -29.83 19.94
N GLU A 146 -3.84 -30.96 20.15
CA GLU A 146 -2.46 -31.21 19.75
C GLU A 146 -2.40 -32.33 18.72
N ILE A 147 -1.73 -32.07 17.60
CA ILE A 147 -1.62 -32.98 16.46
C ILE A 147 -0.16 -33.40 16.29
N PRO A 148 0.20 -34.65 16.58
CA PRO A 148 1.54 -35.15 16.36
C PRO A 148 1.90 -35.15 14.87
N TYR A 149 3.13 -34.74 14.57
CA TYR A 149 3.65 -34.73 13.20
C TYR A 149 5.02 -35.41 13.11
N ARG A 150 5.31 -35.98 11.94
CA ARG A 150 6.61 -36.59 11.67
C ARG A 150 7.03 -36.42 10.21
N PRO A 151 8.28 -35.98 9.96
CA PRO A 151 8.84 -36.03 8.61
C PRO A 151 8.84 -37.46 8.05
N LEU A 152 8.50 -37.61 6.78
CA LEU A 152 8.56 -38.88 6.08
C LEU A 152 10.01 -39.35 5.93
N ARG A 153 10.24 -40.67 5.91
CA ARG A 153 11.58 -41.26 5.72
C ARG A 153 12.21 -40.88 4.38
N SER A 154 11.39 -40.55 3.39
CA SER A 154 11.82 -40.08 2.06
C SER A 154 12.22 -38.60 2.03
N SER A 155 12.01 -37.88 3.12
CA SER A 155 12.27 -36.45 3.24
C SER A 155 13.50 -36.21 4.12
N ARG A 156 14.23 -35.13 3.85
CA ARG A 156 15.32 -34.69 4.74
C ARG A 156 14.75 -33.64 5.68
N SER A 157 15.01 -33.76 6.98
CA SER A 157 14.64 -32.74 7.94
C SER A 157 15.90 -32.15 8.59
N GLY A 158 15.87 -30.86 8.88
CA GLY A 158 16.87 -30.16 9.66
C GLY A 158 16.25 -28.91 10.28
N ASP A 159 17.03 -28.18 11.06
CA ASP A 159 16.60 -26.90 11.62
C ASP A 159 17.24 -25.75 10.84
N ASP A 160 16.47 -24.68 10.58
CA ASP A 160 17.02 -23.44 10.06
C ASP A 160 17.83 -22.68 11.14
N ARG A 161 18.49 -21.58 10.77
CA ARG A 161 19.26 -20.71 11.67
C ARG A 161 18.46 -20.20 12.87
N ASP A 162 17.14 -20.12 12.73
CA ASP A 162 16.20 -19.69 13.76
C ASP A 162 15.59 -20.87 14.57
N GLY A 163 16.08 -22.11 14.37
CA GLY A 163 15.63 -23.29 15.10
C GLY A 163 14.28 -23.86 14.64
N GLN A 164 13.74 -23.40 13.50
CA GLN A 164 12.51 -23.93 12.91
C GLN A 164 12.76 -25.19 12.10
N LEU A 165 11.87 -26.19 12.24
CA LEU A 165 11.94 -27.42 11.48
C LEU A 165 11.70 -27.17 10.00
N VAL A 166 12.69 -27.48 9.17
CA VAL A 166 12.62 -27.47 7.71
C VAL A 166 12.59 -28.90 7.18
N VAL A 167 11.62 -29.19 6.32
CA VAL A 167 11.49 -30.49 5.64
C VAL A 167 11.73 -30.30 4.15
N ILE A 168 12.71 -31.02 3.60
CA ILE A 168 13.04 -31.01 2.18
C ILE A 168 12.41 -32.25 1.53
N SER A 169 11.50 -32.03 0.59
CA SER A 169 10.78 -33.08 -0.12
C SER A 169 10.60 -32.69 -1.58
N GLY A 170 10.96 -33.56 -2.51
CA GLY A 170 10.81 -33.29 -3.95
C GLY A 170 11.66 -32.13 -4.50
N GLY A 171 12.67 -31.66 -3.76
CA GLY A 171 13.50 -30.50 -4.12
C GLY A 171 13.06 -29.20 -3.44
N GLU A 172 11.84 -29.15 -2.92
CA GLU A 172 11.27 -27.97 -2.23
C GLU A 172 11.51 -28.04 -0.72
N LYS A 173 11.61 -26.87 -0.08
CA LYS A 173 11.74 -26.73 1.37
C LYS A 173 10.40 -26.33 1.98
N TYR A 174 9.94 -27.07 2.98
CA TYR A 174 8.68 -26.83 3.67
C TYR A 174 8.92 -26.43 5.14
N THR A 175 8.09 -25.53 5.67
CA THR A 175 8.09 -25.14 7.09
C THR A 175 6.68 -24.85 7.58
N PHE A 176 6.51 -24.83 8.91
CA PHE A 176 5.28 -24.34 9.54
C PHE A 176 5.28 -22.80 9.57
N MET A 177 4.16 -22.20 9.16
CA MET A 177 3.95 -20.75 9.14
C MET A 177 2.82 -20.40 10.11
N ASN A 178 2.99 -19.34 10.90
CA ASN A 178 1.96 -18.84 11.83
C ASN A 178 1.34 -19.93 12.74
N SER A 179 2.13 -20.93 13.13
CA SER A 179 1.66 -22.12 13.86
C SER A 179 2.34 -22.22 15.23
N ARG A 180 1.60 -22.64 16.25
CA ARG A 180 2.19 -22.99 17.55
C ARG A 180 2.63 -24.44 17.51
N LEU A 181 3.89 -24.69 17.85
CA LEU A 181 4.50 -26.01 17.84
C LEU A 181 5.06 -26.33 19.22
N ASP A 182 4.85 -27.56 19.66
CA ASP A 182 5.68 -28.19 20.68
C ASP A 182 6.83 -28.91 19.95
N HIS A 183 8.02 -28.33 20.01
CA HIS A 183 9.20 -28.83 19.32
C HIS A 183 9.81 -30.06 20.00
N GLU A 184 9.62 -30.23 21.31
CA GLU A 184 10.15 -31.37 22.06
C GLU A 184 9.34 -32.63 21.76
N GLU A 185 8.02 -32.51 21.80
CA GLU A 185 7.08 -33.62 21.58
C GLU A 185 6.61 -33.74 20.12
N ARG A 186 7.03 -32.81 19.24
CA ARG A 186 6.67 -32.74 17.81
C ARG A 186 5.16 -32.72 17.56
N LYS A 187 4.50 -31.74 18.17
CA LYS A 187 3.05 -31.56 18.06
C LYS A 187 2.69 -30.17 17.54
N VAL A 188 1.67 -30.09 16.67
CA VAL A 188 1.02 -28.84 16.29
C VAL A 188 -0.05 -28.53 17.32
N VAL A 189 -0.02 -27.35 17.93
CA VAL A 189 -0.97 -26.94 18.98
C VAL A 189 -1.99 -25.96 18.41
N LEU A 190 -3.26 -26.38 18.37
CA LEU A 190 -4.41 -25.56 17.98
C LEU A 190 -5.16 -25.15 19.24
N ALA A 191 -5.18 -23.86 19.57
CA ALA A 191 -5.88 -23.34 20.75
C ALA A 191 -7.23 -22.74 20.37
N ARG A 192 -8.20 -22.70 21.29
CA ARG A 192 -9.53 -22.11 21.02
C ARG A 192 -9.47 -20.65 20.52
N ASN A 193 -8.46 -19.88 20.95
CA ASN A 193 -8.22 -18.51 20.49
C ASN A 193 -7.34 -18.40 19.23
N LEU A 194 -6.71 -19.49 18.80
CA LEU A 194 -5.90 -19.57 17.58
C LEU A 194 -6.00 -21.00 17.00
N PRO A 195 -7.16 -21.37 16.42
CA PRO A 195 -7.46 -22.76 16.09
C PRO A 195 -6.96 -23.15 14.69
N THR A 196 -5.87 -22.53 14.23
CA THR A 196 -5.35 -22.72 12.87
C THR A 196 -3.83 -22.88 12.86
N ALA A 197 -3.35 -23.72 11.95
CA ALA A 197 -1.93 -23.88 11.63
C ALA A 197 -1.76 -23.98 10.10
N SER A 198 -0.59 -23.57 9.61
CA SER A 198 -0.24 -23.63 8.18
C SER A 198 1.13 -24.28 8.00
N TYR A 199 1.27 -25.12 6.96
CA TYR A 199 2.51 -25.78 6.59
C TYR A 199 2.68 -25.78 5.07
N GLY A 200 3.73 -25.17 4.56
CA GLY A 200 3.88 -24.89 3.12
C GLY A 200 5.33 -24.66 2.71
N ILE A 201 5.55 -24.45 1.42
CA ILE A 201 6.88 -24.17 0.86
C ILE A 201 7.39 -22.85 1.46
N ILE A 202 8.64 -22.82 1.93
CA ILE A 202 9.33 -21.60 2.32
C ILE A 202 9.37 -20.71 1.09
N PRO A 203 8.64 -19.58 1.05
CA PRO A 203 8.86 -18.63 -0.02
C PRO A 203 10.30 -18.17 0.14
N GLU A 204 11.16 -18.42 -0.84
CA GLU A 204 12.44 -17.73 -0.90
C GLU A 204 12.12 -16.24 -1.08
N ARG A 205 11.97 -15.52 0.04
CA ARG A 205 12.03 -14.07 0.03
C ARG A 205 13.46 -13.73 -0.32
N LEU A 206 13.72 -13.63 -1.62
CA LEU A 206 14.94 -13.01 -2.11
C LEU A 206 15.12 -11.71 -1.33
N PRO A 207 16.28 -11.49 -0.69
CA PRO A 207 16.50 -10.25 0.05
C PRO A 207 16.23 -9.08 -0.90
N PHE A 208 15.45 -8.10 -0.44
CA PHE A 208 15.10 -6.95 -1.26
C PHE A 208 16.38 -6.28 -1.76
N ALA A 209 16.59 -6.30 -3.08
CA ALA A 209 17.69 -5.64 -3.74
C ALA A 209 17.12 -4.41 -4.49
N PRO A 210 17.43 -3.17 -4.08
CA PRO A 210 16.91 -1.97 -4.75
C PRO A 210 17.20 -1.93 -6.26
N ALA A 211 18.31 -2.52 -6.69
CA ALA A 211 18.67 -2.62 -8.11
C ALA A 211 17.63 -3.39 -8.93
N ASP A 212 16.98 -4.41 -8.36
CA ASP A 212 16.00 -5.26 -9.06
C ASP A 212 14.68 -4.54 -9.37
N TYR A 213 14.47 -3.38 -8.74
CA TYR A 213 13.28 -2.53 -8.88
C TYR A 213 13.64 -1.14 -9.41
N THR A 214 14.87 -0.94 -9.86
CA THR A 214 15.28 0.32 -10.48
C THR A 214 15.05 0.23 -11.99
N VAL A 215 14.16 1.08 -12.53
CA VAL A 215 13.87 1.08 -13.97
C VAL A 215 14.87 1.92 -14.75
N ALA A 216 14.96 1.68 -16.06
CA ALA A 216 15.84 2.42 -16.95
C ALA A 216 15.59 3.95 -16.86
N GLY A 217 16.67 4.71 -16.63
CA GLY A 217 16.63 6.16 -16.48
C GLY A 217 16.37 6.67 -15.05
N ALA A 218 16.06 5.78 -14.10
CA ALA A 218 15.85 6.16 -12.70
C ALA A 218 17.14 6.18 -11.85
N GLU A 219 18.26 5.67 -12.37
CA GLU A 219 19.55 5.64 -11.65
C GLU A 219 20.16 7.03 -11.47
N ASN A 220 19.97 7.92 -12.45
CA ASN A 220 20.58 9.24 -12.51
C ASN A 220 19.52 10.34 -12.66
N THR A 221 19.68 11.42 -11.89
CA THR A 221 18.81 12.59 -11.89
C THR A 221 18.70 13.24 -13.27
N ALA A 222 19.79 13.26 -14.04
CA ALA A 222 19.76 13.82 -15.39
C ALA A 222 18.87 13.01 -16.34
N ALA A 223 18.98 11.68 -16.32
CA ALA A 223 18.17 10.79 -17.16
C ALA A 223 16.69 10.82 -16.75
N TYR A 224 16.44 10.85 -15.43
CA TYR A 224 15.11 11.02 -14.87
C TYR A 224 14.45 12.33 -15.33
N ASN A 225 15.15 13.46 -15.18
CA ASN A 225 14.66 14.77 -15.62
C ASN A 225 14.40 14.80 -17.13
N GLN A 226 15.21 14.13 -17.94
CA GLN A 226 14.98 14.00 -19.38
C GLN A 226 13.74 13.15 -19.70
N ALA A 227 13.49 12.07 -18.96
CA ALA A 227 12.28 11.25 -19.14
C ALA A 227 11.01 12.02 -18.72
N VAL A 228 11.05 12.70 -17.58
CA VAL A 228 9.96 13.58 -17.12
C VAL A 228 9.73 14.74 -18.12
N GLY A 229 10.79 15.34 -18.65
CA GLY A 229 10.71 16.38 -19.68
C GLY A 229 10.02 15.90 -20.95
N ARG A 230 10.37 14.70 -21.45
CA ARG A 230 9.70 14.09 -22.61
C ARG A 230 8.21 13.84 -22.36
N TRP A 231 7.86 13.34 -21.19
CA TRP A 231 6.46 13.16 -20.81
C TRP A 231 5.72 14.50 -20.74
N ARG A 232 6.34 15.55 -20.17
CA ARG A 232 5.77 16.90 -20.13
C ARG A 232 5.52 17.47 -21.53
N ASP A 233 6.43 17.24 -22.48
CA ASP A 233 6.24 17.65 -23.88
C ASP A 233 5.03 16.96 -24.53
N GLN A 234 4.87 15.66 -24.30
CA GLN A 234 3.73 14.89 -24.79
C GLN A 234 2.42 15.37 -24.15
N ALA A 235 2.39 15.48 -22.82
CA ALA A 235 1.22 15.96 -22.08
C ALA A 235 0.82 17.38 -22.49
N PHE A 236 1.78 18.29 -22.66
CA PHE A 236 1.53 19.65 -23.13
C PHE A 236 0.91 19.70 -24.52
N SER A 237 1.36 18.84 -25.45
CA SER A 237 0.75 18.72 -26.78
C SER A 237 -0.71 18.29 -26.69
N VAL A 238 -1.02 17.32 -25.82
CA VAL A 238 -2.41 16.88 -25.58
C VAL A 238 -3.23 18.02 -24.97
N TRP A 239 -2.72 18.70 -23.95
CA TRP A 239 -3.44 19.79 -23.29
C TRP A 239 -3.77 20.94 -24.23
N THR A 240 -2.84 21.29 -25.11
CA THR A 240 -3.05 22.32 -26.15
C THR A 240 -4.23 21.98 -27.06
N GLN A 241 -4.44 20.69 -27.36
CA GLN A 241 -5.52 20.23 -28.23
C GLN A 241 -6.87 20.12 -27.49
N THR A 242 -6.85 19.85 -26.17
CA THR A 242 -8.06 19.55 -25.41
C THR A 242 -8.63 20.74 -24.64
N VAL A 243 -7.79 21.69 -24.20
CA VAL A 243 -8.19 22.81 -23.31
C VAL A 243 -9.30 23.69 -23.89
N GLY A 244 -9.34 23.84 -25.22
CA GLY A 244 -10.37 24.62 -25.90
C GLY A 244 -11.76 23.96 -25.92
N ASN A 245 -11.82 22.63 -25.78
CA ASN A 245 -13.04 21.84 -25.97
C ASN A 245 -13.63 21.33 -24.65
N ASN A 246 -12.79 20.78 -23.76
CA ASN A 246 -13.22 20.21 -22.49
C ASN A 246 -12.29 20.60 -21.34
N PRO A 247 -12.31 21.88 -20.92
CA PRO A 247 -11.43 22.37 -19.85
C PRO A 247 -11.88 21.87 -18.47
N SER A 248 -10.97 21.19 -17.77
CA SER A 248 -11.01 20.99 -16.32
C SER A 248 -10.08 22.00 -15.62
N GLU A 249 -10.25 22.25 -14.33
CA GLU A 249 -9.35 23.17 -13.61
C GLU A 249 -7.91 22.64 -13.54
N ASP A 250 -7.74 21.33 -13.35
CA ASP A 250 -6.41 20.69 -13.39
C ASP A 250 -5.77 20.88 -14.77
N LEU A 251 -6.51 20.66 -15.86
CA LEU A 251 -6.03 20.89 -17.23
C LEU A 251 -5.62 22.34 -17.47
N VAL A 252 -6.47 23.30 -17.09
CA VAL A 252 -6.21 24.72 -17.30
C VAL A 252 -4.98 25.19 -16.52
N THR A 253 -4.83 24.75 -15.27
CA THR A 253 -3.70 25.16 -14.42
C THR A 253 -2.39 24.53 -14.87
N ALA A 254 -2.39 23.24 -15.23
CA ALA A 254 -1.22 22.58 -15.80
C ALA A 254 -0.81 23.22 -17.14
N TYR A 255 -1.78 23.46 -18.04
CA TYR A 255 -1.54 24.10 -19.33
C TYR A 255 -0.96 25.51 -19.18
N LEU A 256 -1.58 26.38 -18.37
CA LEU A 256 -1.13 27.76 -18.20
C LEU A 256 0.24 27.86 -17.51
N GLY A 257 0.48 27.07 -16.46
CA GLY A 257 1.77 27.02 -15.78
C GLY A 257 2.90 26.55 -16.70
N GLU A 258 2.64 25.53 -17.51
CA GLU A 258 3.60 25.02 -18.49
C GLU A 258 3.81 25.99 -19.67
N SER A 259 2.76 26.67 -20.12
CA SER A 259 2.85 27.71 -21.17
C SER A 259 3.73 28.90 -20.76
N ILE A 260 3.83 29.21 -19.46
CA ILE A 260 4.78 30.21 -18.97
C ILE A 260 6.22 29.76 -19.22
N LEU A 261 6.56 28.53 -18.85
CA LEU A 261 7.89 27.95 -19.08
C LEU A 261 8.26 27.89 -20.56
N ARG A 262 7.26 27.72 -21.43
CA ARG A 262 7.43 27.63 -22.88
C ARG A 262 7.36 28.99 -23.60
N GLY A 263 7.12 30.08 -22.88
CA GLY A 263 6.99 31.43 -23.47
C GLY A 263 5.74 31.62 -24.34
N THR A 264 4.73 30.76 -24.19
CA THR A 264 3.47 30.76 -24.97
C THR A 264 2.25 31.20 -24.14
N TYR A 265 2.48 31.80 -22.97
CA TYR A 265 1.44 32.15 -22.01
C TYR A 265 0.31 33.04 -22.59
N LYS A 266 0.63 34.07 -23.38
CA LYS A 266 -0.40 34.93 -24.00
C LYS A 266 -1.33 34.17 -24.93
N SER A 267 -0.79 33.31 -25.79
CA SER A 267 -1.61 32.44 -26.66
C SER A 267 -2.40 31.42 -25.85
N ALA A 268 -1.84 30.91 -24.75
CA ALA A 268 -2.50 29.96 -23.88
C ALA A 268 -3.71 30.58 -23.17
N LEU A 269 -3.57 31.81 -22.65
CA LEU A 269 -4.67 32.58 -22.07
C LEU A 269 -5.81 32.79 -23.08
N ALA A 270 -5.48 33.10 -24.33
CA ALA A 270 -6.48 33.29 -25.40
C ALA A 270 -7.18 31.98 -25.81
N ALA A 271 -6.57 30.82 -25.56
CA ALA A 271 -7.14 29.51 -25.88
C ALA A 271 -8.16 29.02 -24.84
N ILE A 272 -8.21 29.64 -23.65
CA ILE A 272 -9.16 29.25 -22.60
C ILE A 272 -10.58 29.68 -23.01
N PRO A 273 -11.54 28.75 -23.14
CA PRO A 273 -12.86 29.06 -23.66
C PRO A 273 -13.70 29.84 -22.64
N GLY A 274 -14.60 30.69 -23.17
CA GLY A 274 -15.54 31.47 -22.35
C GLY A 274 -16.46 30.61 -21.47
N SER A 275 -16.71 29.35 -21.85
CA SER A 275 -17.47 28.38 -21.04
C SER A 275 -16.77 28.11 -19.70
N PHE A 276 -15.45 27.98 -19.68
CA PHE A 276 -14.67 27.81 -18.44
C PHE A 276 -14.53 29.12 -17.67
N LEU A 277 -14.24 30.23 -18.36
CA LEU A 277 -14.08 31.54 -17.73
C LEU A 277 -15.31 31.96 -16.92
N ASN A 278 -16.50 31.57 -17.39
CA ASN A 278 -17.78 31.86 -16.76
C ASN A 278 -18.36 30.70 -15.92
N SER A 279 -17.67 29.55 -15.83
CA SER A 279 -18.17 28.40 -15.07
C SER A 279 -17.93 28.56 -13.56
N GLY A 280 -18.63 27.70 -12.79
CA GLY A 280 -18.37 27.49 -11.37
C GLY A 280 -17.18 26.59 -11.07
N GLN A 281 -16.48 26.05 -12.10
CA GLN A 281 -15.33 25.16 -11.91
C GLN A 281 -14.06 25.91 -11.50
N ARG A 282 -14.04 27.24 -11.63
CA ARG A 282 -12.90 28.08 -11.23
C ARG A 282 -12.82 28.22 -9.72
N THR A 283 -11.69 27.82 -9.17
CA THR A 283 -11.34 27.98 -7.75
C THR A 283 -10.08 28.83 -7.60
N TYR A 284 -9.47 28.79 -6.42
CA TYR A 284 -8.21 29.43 -6.08
C TYR A 284 -7.04 28.96 -6.96
N ASN A 285 -7.10 27.73 -7.50
CA ASN A 285 -6.05 27.19 -8.36
C ASN A 285 -5.95 27.95 -9.69
N SER A 286 -7.05 28.13 -10.41
CA SER A 286 -7.03 28.87 -11.69
C SER A 286 -7.00 30.39 -11.53
N SER A 287 -7.39 30.92 -10.37
CA SER A 287 -7.52 32.37 -10.13
C SER A 287 -6.18 33.12 -10.20
N VAL A 288 -5.06 32.47 -9.90
CA VAL A 288 -3.72 33.09 -9.97
C VAL A 288 -3.29 33.43 -11.41
N TYR A 289 -3.91 32.78 -12.41
CA TYR A 289 -3.72 33.10 -13.83
C TYR A 289 -4.85 33.96 -14.40
N LEU A 290 -6.10 33.58 -14.11
CA LEU A 290 -7.29 34.08 -14.80
C LEU A 290 -8.05 35.19 -14.03
N GLY A 291 -7.53 35.64 -12.89
CA GLY A 291 -8.19 36.60 -12.01
C GLY A 291 -9.46 36.02 -11.36
N ARG A 292 -10.43 36.89 -11.08
CA ARG A 292 -11.53 36.67 -10.12
C ARG A 292 -11.01 36.26 -8.74
N LEU A 293 -10.11 37.08 -8.19
CA LEU A 293 -9.51 36.83 -6.88
C LEU A 293 -10.55 36.84 -5.76
N ASP A 294 -11.73 37.43 -5.96
CA ASP A 294 -12.88 37.32 -5.05
C ASP A 294 -13.36 35.86 -4.92
N THR A 295 -13.46 35.15 -6.04
CA THR A 295 -13.88 33.75 -6.09
C THR A 295 -12.73 32.85 -5.65
N GLY A 296 -11.50 33.17 -6.08
CA GLY A 296 -10.30 32.51 -5.58
C GLY A 296 -10.21 32.57 -4.05
N LEU A 297 -10.38 33.74 -3.45
CA LEU A 297 -10.34 33.90 -2.00
C LEU A 297 -11.44 33.11 -1.29
N ARG A 298 -12.68 33.15 -1.81
CA ARG A 298 -13.81 32.40 -1.23
C ARG A 298 -13.56 30.89 -1.23
N THR A 299 -13.09 30.36 -2.36
CA THR A 299 -12.82 28.92 -2.51
C THR A 299 -11.58 28.49 -1.74
N LEU A 300 -10.53 29.31 -1.69
CA LEU A 300 -9.35 29.08 -0.85
C LEU A 300 -9.72 29.04 0.63
N SER A 301 -10.55 29.98 1.09
CA SER A 301 -11.00 30.05 2.48
C SER A 301 -11.87 28.86 2.87
N ALA A 302 -12.69 28.34 1.94
CA ALA A 302 -13.46 27.13 2.14
C ALA A 302 -12.55 25.90 2.25
N TYR A 303 -11.58 25.77 1.34
CA TYR A 303 -10.57 24.71 1.36
C TYR A 303 -9.77 24.72 2.67
N ASP A 304 -9.24 25.88 3.07
CA ASP A 304 -8.46 26.02 4.30
C ASP A 304 -9.26 25.62 5.55
N ARG A 305 -10.52 26.02 5.62
CA ARG A 305 -11.40 25.65 6.74
C ARG A 305 -11.59 24.14 6.82
N GLU A 306 -11.84 23.50 5.68
CA GLU A 306 -12.04 22.06 5.62
C GLU A 306 -10.75 21.30 5.97
N PHE A 307 -9.63 21.69 5.36
CA PHE A 307 -8.31 21.14 5.62
C PHE A 307 -7.94 21.23 7.11
N LEU A 308 -7.98 22.43 7.70
CA LEU A 308 -7.63 22.63 9.10
C LEU A 308 -8.58 21.88 10.04
N SER A 309 -9.88 21.82 9.73
CA SER A 309 -10.85 21.06 10.52
C SER A 309 -10.55 19.55 10.47
N ARG A 310 -10.19 19.02 9.30
CA ARG A 310 -9.90 17.59 9.11
C ARG A 310 -8.62 17.18 9.85
N VAL A 311 -7.55 17.95 9.65
CA VAL A 311 -6.25 17.71 10.29
C VAL A 311 -6.35 17.88 11.81
N SER A 312 -7.04 18.92 12.29
CA SER A 312 -7.28 19.12 13.73
C SER A 312 -7.99 17.93 14.36
N ARG A 313 -9.05 17.41 13.71
CA ARG A 313 -9.76 16.21 14.19
C ARG A 313 -8.82 15.01 14.29
N GLN A 314 -8.04 14.73 13.24
CA GLN A 314 -7.13 13.58 13.20
C GLN A 314 -6.04 13.66 14.28
N ILE A 315 -5.45 14.85 14.48
CA ILE A 315 -4.45 15.07 15.55
C ILE A 315 -5.08 14.86 16.94
N ASN A 316 -6.28 15.39 17.17
CA ASN A 316 -6.99 15.22 18.45
C ASN A 316 -7.39 13.76 18.73
N GLU A 317 -7.73 13.01 17.70
CA GLU A 317 -8.04 11.57 17.75
C GLU A 317 -6.78 10.70 17.83
N LYS A 318 -5.58 11.30 17.84
CA LYS A 318 -4.27 10.62 17.79
C LYS A 318 -4.10 9.70 16.59
N SER A 319 -4.73 10.02 15.46
CA SER A 319 -4.63 9.28 14.21
C SER A 319 -3.51 9.82 13.33
N MET A 320 -2.71 8.92 12.74
CA MET A 320 -1.74 9.26 11.70
C MET A 320 -2.37 9.59 10.35
N ASP A 321 -3.70 9.51 10.22
CA ASP A 321 -4.42 9.77 8.96
C ASP A 321 -4.20 11.20 8.41
N PHE A 322 -3.75 12.15 9.24
CA PHE A 322 -3.37 13.49 8.76
C PHE A 322 -2.22 13.44 7.73
N LEU A 323 -1.41 12.39 7.74
CA LEU A 323 -0.35 12.15 6.75
C LEU A 323 -0.88 11.80 5.36
N LYS A 324 -2.18 11.49 5.23
CA LYS A 324 -2.83 11.31 3.93
C LYS A 324 -2.93 12.63 3.17
N GLU A 325 -2.87 13.77 3.86
CA GLU A 325 -2.84 15.08 3.23
C GLU A 325 -1.44 15.35 2.63
N ILE A 326 -1.39 15.77 1.36
CA ILE A 326 -0.15 16.07 0.65
C ILE A 326 0.58 17.23 1.32
N HIS A 327 1.87 17.04 1.65
CA HIS A 327 2.71 18.08 2.25
C HIS A 327 2.06 18.74 3.48
N VAL A 328 1.47 17.94 4.37
CA VAL A 328 0.69 18.43 5.52
C VAL A 328 1.51 19.34 6.43
N VAL A 329 2.80 19.01 6.65
CA VAL A 329 3.70 19.81 7.50
C VAL A 329 3.94 21.18 6.87
N HIS A 330 4.30 21.24 5.59
CA HIS A 330 4.43 22.52 4.87
C HIS A 330 3.14 23.32 4.92
N ASN A 331 2.01 22.70 4.61
CA ASN A 331 0.71 23.36 4.56
C ASN A 331 0.26 23.95 5.91
N LEU A 332 0.53 23.26 7.03
CA LEU A 332 0.28 23.81 8.36
C LEU A 332 1.24 24.95 8.70
N SER A 333 2.53 24.78 8.37
CA SER A 333 3.59 25.74 8.67
C SER A 333 3.34 27.09 7.99
N ILE A 334 3.05 27.10 6.69
CA ILE A 334 2.80 28.34 5.96
C ILE A 334 1.55 29.08 6.49
N ARG A 335 0.58 28.36 7.06
CA ARG A 335 -0.65 28.93 7.64
C ARG A 335 -0.48 29.43 9.08
N GLY A 336 0.72 29.29 9.66
CA GLY A 336 0.98 29.66 11.06
C GLY A 336 0.21 28.80 12.06
N ALA A 337 -0.14 27.55 11.70
CA ALA A 337 -0.92 26.64 12.53
C ALA A 337 -0.03 25.90 13.56
N GLU A 338 0.77 26.66 14.32
CA GLU A 338 1.82 26.15 15.23
C GLU A 338 1.30 25.15 16.27
N THR A 339 0.05 25.33 16.74
CA THR A 339 -0.58 24.41 17.68
C THR A 339 -0.79 23.02 17.08
N PHE A 340 -1.18 22.94 15.80
CA PHE A 340 -1.36 21.67 15.09
C PHE A 340 -0.02 21.03 14.74
N ILE A 341 1.00 21.84 14.38
CA ILE A 341 2.34 21.33 14.08
C ILE A 341 2.97 20.73 15.35
N THR A 342 2.88 21.45 16.46
CA THR A 342 3.38 20.97 17.76
C THR A 342 2.62 19.73 18.21
N GLY A 343 1.29 19.74 18.11
CA GLY A 343 0.46 18.59 18.45
C GLY A 343 0.76 17.35 17.58
N ALA A 344 0.92 17.51 16.27
CA ALA A 344 1.31 16.43 15.36
C ALA A 344 2.70 15.89 15.70
N ALA A 345 3.68 16.77 15.98
CA ALA A 345 5.03 16.38 16.35
C ALA A 345 5.06 15.61 17.68
N ASP A 346 4.33 16.05 18.70
CA ASP A 346 4.24 15.36 19.99
C ASP A 346 3.53 14.02 19.89
N MET A 347 2.47 13.94 19.08
CA MET A 347 1.82 12.67 18.76
C MET A 347 2.81 11.70 18.10
N LEU A 348 3.53 12.13 17.06
CA LEU A 348 4.54 11.30 16.39
C LEU A 348 5.67 10.87 17.34
N ARG A 349 6.11 11.74 18.26
CA ARG A 349 7.14 11.38 19.26
C ARG A 349 6.69 10.26 20.20
N THR A 350 5.40 10.14 20.48
CA THR A 350 4.86 9.12 21.40
C THR A 350 4.30 7.89 20.71
N ALA A 351 4.01 7.98 19.41
CA ALA A 351 3.41 6.89 18.65
C ALA A 351 4.39 5.73 18.40
N ASP A 352 3.83 4.53 18.30
CA ASP A 352 4.55 3.31 17.95
C ASP A 352 4.81 3.27 16.43
N PRO A 353 6.06 3.11 15.96
CA PRO A 353 6.37 2.88 14.55
C PRO A 353 5.54 1.77 13.92
N ALA A 354 5.22 0.70 14.66
CA ALA A 354 4.41 -0.40 14.15
C ALA A 354 2.97 0.02 13.76
N ALA A 355 2.49 1.19 14.21
CA ALA A 355 1.17 1.72 13.87
C ALA A 355 1.09 2.37 12.48
N VAL A 356 2.22 2.51 11.77
CA VAL A 356 2.23 3.09 10.42
C VAL A 356 1.42 2.23 9.45
N GLN A 357 0.46 2.86 8.78
CA GLN A 357 -0.34 2.25 7.72
C GLN A 357 0.24 2.60 6.36
N SER A 358 0.04 1.73 5.38
CA SER A 358 0.57 1.91 4.03
C SER A 358 0.16 3.23 3.39
N ASP A 359 -1.10 3.60 3.50
CA ASP A 359 -1.66 4.83 2.94
C ASP A 359 -1.12 6.13 3.57
N THR A 360 -0.43 6.05 4.73
CA THR A 360 0.24 7.19 5.39
C THR A 360 1.72 7.34 5.01
N VAL A 361 2.31 6.33 4.36
CA VAL A 361 3.76 6.28 4.09
C VAL A 361 4.26 7.45 3.24
N PRO A 362 3.58 7.91 2.16
CA PRO A 362 4.05 9.06 1.40
C PRO A 362 4.18 10.31 2.29
N GLY A 363 3.20 10.55 3.15
CA GLY A 363 3.19 11.67 4.08
C GLY A 363 4.29 11.61 5.15
N LEU A 364 4.80 10.42 5.50
CA LEU A 364 5.96 10.30 6.39
C LEU A 364 7.23 10.87 5.75
N PHE A 365 7.50 10.51 4.49
CA PHE A 365 8.66 11.00 3.78
C PHE A 365 8.54 12.48 3.42
N GLU A 366 7.36 12.93 2.99
CA GLU A 366 7.06 14.35 2.79
C GLU A 366 7.24 15.14 4.08
N GLY A 367 6.68 14.65 5.20
CA GLY A 367 6.78 15.31 6.50
C GLY A 367 8.22 15.41 6.99
N TRP A 368 9.05 14.39 6.74
CA TRP A 368 10.48 14.44 7.04
C TRP A 368 11.20 15.54 6.25
N ILE A 369 10.96 15.62 4.92
CA ILE A 369 11.54 16.62 4.03
C ILE A 369 11.12 18.04 4.45
N ASP A 370 9.80 18.24 4.60
CA ASP A 370 9.22 19.51 4.98
C ASP A 370 9.77 19.98 6.34
N TRP A 371 9.88 19.07 7.32
CA TRP A 371 10.39 19.40 8.65
C TRP A 371 11.85 19.83 8.62
N ASN A 372 12.71 19.13 7.88
CA ASN A 372 14.13 19.50 7.77
C ASN A 372 14.33 20.85 7.08
N SER A 373 13.48 21.17 6.10
CA SER A 373 13.51 22.44 5.39
C SER A 373 13.01 23.61 6.26
N LEU A 374 11.90 23.41 6.98
CA LEU A 374 11.20 24.47 7.70
C LEU A 374 11.72 24.68 9.13
N TYR A 375 12.25 23.64 9.76
CA TYR A 375 12.72 23.65 11.15
C TYR A 375 14.17 23.15 11.28
N PRO A 376 15.13 23.75 10.55
CA PRO A 376 16.51 23.30 10.56
C PRO A 376 17.09 23.34 11.98
N GLY A 377 17.79 22.27 12.37
CA GLY A 377 18.42 22.14 13.68
C GLY A 377 17.50 21.68 14.82
N ARG A 378 16.21 21.39 14.55
CA ARG A 378 15.32 20.69 15.50
C ARG A 378 15.29 19.20 15.20
N ASP A 379 15.10 18.38 16.23
CA ASP A 379 14.89 16.94 16.07
C ASP A 379 13.66 16.67 15.21
N ASN A 380 13.81 15.80 14.21
CA ASN A 380 12.77 15.49 13.26
C ASN A 380 11.87 14.36 13.81
N PRO A 381 10.57 14.62 14.09
CA PRO A 381 9.68 13.62 14.69
C PRO A 381 9.40 12.43 13.76
N PHE A 382 9.70 12.55 12.46
CA PHE A 382 9.48 11.50 11.47
C PHE A 382 10.60 10.45 11.41
N ASP A 383 11.80 10.75 11.95
CA ASP A 383 12.99 9.88 11.81
C ASP A 383 12.73 8.43 12.24
N ARG A 384 12.03 8.25 13.37
CA ARG A 384 11.74 6.92 13.95
C ARG A 384 10.81 6.05 13.10
N PHE A 385 10.12 6.63 12.12
CA PHE A 385 9.15 5.93 11.27
C PHE A 385 9.73 5.53 9.92
N LEU A 386 10.89 6.08 9.53
CA LEU A 386 11.43 5.91 8.18
C LEU A 386 11.79 4.47 7.85
N ASP A 387 12.27 3.69 8.83
CA ASP A 387 12.61 2.30 8.62
C ASP A 387 11.36 1.41 8.51
N GLN A 388 10.32 1.69 9.30
CA GLN A 388 9.02 1.02 9.15
C GLN A 388 8.36 1.39 7.82
N GLY A 389 8.36 2.66 7.44
CA GLY A 389 7.83 3.11 6.15
C GLY A 389 8.58 2.44 4.99
N TRP A 390 9.91 2.35 5.08
CA TRP A 390 10.73 1.63 4.12
C TRP A 390 10.38 0.14 4.06
N PHE A 391 10.23 -0.52 5.21
CA PHE A 391 9.82 -1.92 5.28
C PHE A 391 8.47 -2.16 4.58
N ILE A 392 7.46 -1.32 4.85
CA ILE A 392 6.14 -1.40 4.19
C ILE A 392 6.26 -1.22 2.67
N ILE A 393 7.11 -0.31 2.21
CA ILE A 393 7.39 -0.15 0.78
C ILE A 393 7.96 -1.46 0.23
N THR A 394 9.05 -1.96 0.80
CA THR A 394 9.74 -3.16 0.26
C THR A 394 8.87 -4.42 0.26
N GLU A 395 8.00 -4.58 1.24
CA GLU A 395 7.06 -5.72 1.31
C GLU A 395 5.92 -5.62 0.29
N SER A 396 5.55 -4.40 -0.11
CA SER A 396 4.47 -4.15 -1.07
C SER A 396 4.96 -3.93 -2.51
N MET A 397 6.29 -3.89 -2.72
CA MET A 397 6.87 -3.64 -4.02
C MET A 397 6.70 -4.82 -4.97
N GLN A 398 6.18 -4.52 -6.15
CA GLN A 398 5.97 -5.44 -7.25
C GLN A 398 6.55 -4.86 -8.54
N LYS A 399 6.81 -5.73 -9.51
CA LYS A 399 7.32 -5.35 -10.83
C LYS A 399 6.64 -6.15 -11.91
N SER A 400 6.51 -5.56 -13.10
CA SER A 400 6.06 -6.27 -14.29
C SER A 400 7.06 -7.37 -14.69
N PRO A 401 6.64 -8.41 -15.44
CA PRO A 401 7.51 -9.51 -15.84
C PRO A 401 8.70 -9.06 -16.70
N ASP A 402 8.54 -7.97 -17.44
CA ASP A 402 9.59 -7.35 -18.24
C ASP A 402 10.47 -6.34 -17.45
N GLY A 403 10.17 -6.13 -16.16
CA GLY A 403 10.88 -5.22 -15.27
C GLY A 403 10.77 -3.74 -15.61
N ARG A 404 9.89 -3.35 -16.54
CA ARG A 404 9.76 -1.96 -17.02
C ARG A 404 8.90 -1.09 -16.12
N ILE A 405 8.00 -1.70 -15.36
CA ILE A 405 7.05 -1.02 -14.48
C ILE A 405 7.24 -1.59 -13.08
N VAL A 406 7.43 -0.70 -12.12
CA VAL A 406 7.48 -1.02 -10.70
C VAL A 406 6.44 -0.19 -9.96
N PHE A 407 5.86 -0.77 -8.91
CA PHE A 407 4.86 -0.12 -8.08
C PHE A 407 4.78 -0.80 -6.72
N THR A 408 4.10 -0.14 -5.81
CA THR A 408 3.67 -0.67 -4.52
C THR A 408 2.19 -0.97 -4.58
N ALA A 409 1.80 -2.17 -4.16
CA ALA A 409 0.42 -2.63 -4.15
C ALA A 409 -0.01 -3.01 -2.73
N HIS A 410 -1.23 -2.60 -2.36
CA HIS A 410 -1.86 -2.91 -1.08
C HIS A 410 -3.14 -3.66 -1.34
N ASN A 411 -3.33 -4.81 -0.68
CA ASN A 411 -4.47 -5.71 -0.91
C ASN A 411 -4.65 -6.12 -2.39
N GLY A 412 -3.53 -6.28 -3.12
CA GLY A 412 -3.53 -6.68 -4.53
C GLY A 412 -3.79 -5.55 -5.52
N GLU A 413 -3.98 -4.31 -5.06
CA GLU A 413 -4.20 -3.13 -5.90
C GLU A 413 -3.12 -2.07 -5.70
N ALA A 414 -2.61 -1.51 -6.80
CA ALA A 414 -1.73 -0.35 -6.76
C ALA A 414 -2.48 0.89 -7.24
N ASP A 415 -2.48 1.94 -6.42
CA ASP A 415 -3.09 3.23 -6.78
C ASP A 415 -2.05 4.14 -7.44
N THR A 416 -2.41 4.73 -8.58
CA THR A 416 -1.48 5.55 -9.38
C THR A 416 -1.11 6.85 -8.68
N GLU A 417 -2.06 7.53 -8.03
CA GLU A 417 -1.78 8.78 -7.32
C GLU A 417 -0.88 8.53 -6.11
N TYR A 418 -1.18 7.47 -5.36
CA TYR A 418 -0.35 7.01 -4.24
C TYR A 418 1.09 6.72 -4.68
N ASN A 419 1.27 5.92 -5.74
CA ASN A 419 2.60 5.55 -6.22
C ASN A 419 3.39 6.74 -6.78
N LEU A 420 2.70 7.68 -7.42
CA LEU A 420 3.30 8.91 -7.93
C LEU A 420 3.76 9.83 -6.79
N ARG A 421 2.90 10.04 -5.79
CA ARG A 421 3.20 10.79 -4.57
C ARG A 421 4.35 10.16 -3.78
N LEU A 422 4.28 8.84 -3.56
CA LEU A 422 5.33 8.07 -2.89
C LEU A 422 6.66 8.19 -3.65
N GLY A 423 6.60 8.09 -4.98
CA GLY A 423 7.76 8.19 -5.85
C GLY A 423 8.47 9.54 -5.73
N ASP A 424 7.72 10.65 -5.78
CA ASP A 424 8.28 11.99 -5.58
C ASP A 424 8.89 12.16 -4.19
N ALA A 425 8.14 11.77 -3.15
CA ALA A 425 8.59 11.85 -1.76
C ALA A 425 9.88 11.04 -1.52
N LEU A 426 9.96 9.81 -2.02
CA LEU A 426 11.14 8.95 -1.90
C LEU A 426 12.32 9.48 -2.72
N ALA A 427 12.08 10.02 -3.91
CA ALA A 427 13.13 10.59 -4.75
C ALA A 427 13.82 11.76 -4.04
N ARG A 428 13.02 12.67 -3.47
CA ARG A 428 13.51 13.84 -2.71
C ARG A 428 14.15 13.42 -1.39
N TYR A 429 13.51 12.55 -0.63
CA TYR A 429 14.05 12.03 0.63
C TYR A 429 15.40 11.34 0.41
N GLY A 430 15.51 10.46 -0.59
CA GLY A 430 16.75 9.75 -0.90
C GLY A 430 17.87 10.71 -1.31
N LEU A 431 17.55 11.78 -2.03
CA LEU A 431 18.52 12.82 -2.40
C LEU A 431 19.01 13.61 -1.16
N GLU A 432 18.09 14.10 -0.33
CA GLU A 432 18.39 14.92 0.85
C GLU A 432 19.08 14.13 1.97
N SER A 433 18.73 12.85 2.14
CA SER A 433 19.34 11.96 3.15
C SER A 433 20.62 11.26 2.67
N GLY A 434 21.02 11.46 1.41
CA GLY A 434 22.17 10.78 0.80
C GLY A 434 21.96 9.29 0.46
N ARG A 435 20.72 8.79 0.54
CA ARG A 435 20.33 7.41 0.22
C ARG A 435 19.93 7.27 -1.25
N GLN A 436 20.93 7.17 -2.12
CA GLN A 436 20.75 7.17 -3.58
C GLN A 436 19.95 5.97 -4.12
N ASP A 437 20.02 4.83 -3.45
CA ASP A 437 19.21 3.64 -3.72
C ASP A 437 17.71 3.94 -3.56
N ARG A 438 17.33 4.60 -2.47
CA ARG A 438 15.94 5.03 -2.22
C ARG A 438 15.50 6.10 -3.20
N ALA A 439 16.41 7.00 -3.58
CA ALA A 439 16.13 8.00 -4.62
C ALA A 439 15.87 7.33 -5.99
N ALA A 440 16.62 6.28 -6.33
CA ALA A 440 16.44 5.50 -7.56
C ALA A 440 15.10 4.75 -7.56
N ILE A 441 14.70 4.15 -6.43
CA ILE A 441 13.36 3.55 -6.28
C ILE A 441 12.26 4.60 -6.44
N GLY A 442 12.38 5.75 -5.77
CA GLY A 442 11.39 6.84 -5.89
C GLY A 442 11.21 7.31 -7.34
N ARG A 443 12.33 7.59 -8.04
CA ARG A 443 12.31 7.92 -9.48
C ARG A 443 11.72 6.79 -10.32
N SER A 444 11.94 5.53 -9.94
CA SER A 444 11.39 4.38 -10.67
C SER A 444 9.88 4.28 -10.56
N LEU A 445 9.31 4.54 -9.38
CA LEU A 445 7.86 4.62 -9.18
C LEU A 445 7.26 5.72 -10.06
N VAL A 446 7.84 6.92 -10.06
CA VAL A 446 7.37 8.03 -10.92
C VAL A 446 7.41 7.64 -12.39
N LEU A 447 8.56 7.19 -12.90
CA LEU A 447 8.70 6.84 -14.33
C LEU A 447 7.75 5.70 -14.74
N SER A 448 7.50 4.75 -13.84
CA SER A 448 6.53 3.67 -14.06
C SER A 448 5.13 4.22 -14.23
N MET A 449 4.68 5.11 -13.33
CA MET A 449 3.35 5.73 -13.42
C MET A 449 3.20 6.62 -14.65
N LEU A 450 4.24 7.39 -15.01
CA LEU A 450 4.23 8.20 -16.23
C LEU A 450 4.20 7.35 -17.51
N SER A 451 4.87 6.19 -17.51
CA SER A 451 4.85 5.27 -18.66
C SER A 451 3.45 4.70 -18.94
N LEU A 452 2.63 4.53 -17.90
CA LEU A 452 1.23 4.08 -18.00
C LEU A 452 0.32 5.16 -18.61
N ALA A 453 0.74 6.42 -18.58
CA ALA A 453 0.05 7.50 -19.28
C ALA A 453 0.28 7.49 -20.80
N GLY A 454 1.22 6.67 -21.29
CA GLY A 454 1.55 6.51 -22.70
C GLY A 454 1.84 7.84 -23.37
N ASP A 455 1.00 8.22 -24.34
CA ASP A 455 1.06 9.45 -25.13
C ASP A 455 0.69 10.74 -24.34
N GLY A 456 0.83 10.73 -23.00
CA GLY A 456 0.56 11.89 -22.15
C GLY A 456 -0.92 12.22 -21.97
N THR A 457 -1.83 11.26 -22.19
CA THR A 457 -3.28 11.51 -22.10
C THR A 457 -3.82 11.27 -20.68
N SER A 458 -3.64 10.07 -20.16
CA SER A 458 -4.17 9.66 -18.85
C SER A 458 -3.57 8.32 -18.43
N ALA A 459 -3.46 8.05 -17.13
CA ALA A 459 -3.06 6.75 -16.58
C ALA A 459 -4.26 6.03 -15.95
N PRO A 460 -4.28 4.69 -15.79
CA PRO A 460 -5.32 4.02 -15.02
C PRO A 460 -5.29 4.46 -13.55
N VAL A 461 -6.45 4.54 -12.88
CA VAL A 461 -6.48 4.88 -11.44
C VAL A 461 -5.84 3.78 -10.60
N LYS A 462 -6.16 2.52 -10.92
CA LYS A 462 -5.66 1.34 -10.23
C LYS A 462 -4.99 0.37 -11.19
N LEU A 463 -4.00 -0.35 -10.67
CA LEU A 463 -3.32 -1.46 -11.32
C LEU A 463 -3.53 -2.72 -10.46
N GLN A 464 -3.68 -3.85 -11.12
CA GLN A 464 -3.66 -5.17 -10.49
C GLN A 464 -2.67 -6.06 -11.24
N ILE A 465 -2.06 -7.02 -10.55
CA ILE A 465 -1.29 -8.10 -11.19
C ILE A 465 -2.20 -9.31 -11.36
N ASN A 466 -2.29 -9.82 -12.58
CA ASN A 466 -2.93 -11.10 -12.87
C ASN A 466 -2.06 -12.26 -12.37
N ASP A 467 -2.64 -13.45 -12.21
CA ASP A 467 -1.89 -14.66 -11.78
C ASP A 467 -0.69 -15.01 -12.69
N ASP A 468 -0.71 -14.55 -13.95
CA ASP A 468 0.39 -14.71 -14.92
C ASP A 468 1.48 -13.61 -14.85
N GLY A 469 1.38 -12.72 -13.86
CA GLY A 469 2.29 -11.59 -13.65
C GLY A 469 1.99 -10.37 -14.52
N THR A 470 1.03 -10.41 -15.44
CA THR A 470 0.71 -9.27 -16.30
C THR A 470 -0.05 -8.17 -15.55
N ILE A 471 0.19 -6.91 -15.93
CA ILE A 471 -0.52 -5.78 -15.34
C ILE A 471 -1.90 -5.67 -15.99
N ARG A 472 -2.94 -5.84 -15.17
CA ARG A 472 -4.31 -5.51 -15.54
C ARG A 472 -4.60 -4.05 -15.18
N ASN A 473 -4.98 -3.30 -16.21
CA ASN A 473 -5.46 -1.93 -16.07
C ASN A 473 -7.00 -1.97 -16.05
N THR A 474 -7.63 -1.41 -15.03
CA THR A 474 -9.09 -1.21 -15.05
C THR A 474 -9.41 -0.07 -16.02
N ALA A 475 -10.04 -0.37 -17.16
CA ALA A 475 -10.34 0.61 -18.20
C ALA A 475 -11.37 1.68 -17.78
N GLU A 476 -12.15 1.42 -16.73
CA GLU A 476 -13.32 2.24 -16.38
C GLU A 476 -12.97 3.56 -15.70
N ASN A 477 -11.80 3.69 -15.07
CA ASN A 477 -11.37 4.91 -14.39
C ASN A 477 -9.92 5.27 -14.72
N ARG A 478 -9.71 6.48 -15.25
CA ARG A 478 -8.38 7.01 -15.62
C ARG A 478 -8.14 8.37 -14.97
N VAL A 479 -6.90 8.60 -14.55
CA VAL A 479 -6.40 9.89 -14.04
C VAL A 479 -5.83 10.68 -15.22
N GLU A 480 -6.35 11.88 -15.46
CA GLU A 480 -5.86 12.76 -16.53
C GLU A 480 -4.40 13.18 -16.29
N SER A 481 -3.61 13.35 -17.35
CA SER A 481 -2.20 13.75 -17.24
C SER A 481 -2.00 15.09 -16.53
N ALA A 482 -2.98 15.99 -16.59
CA ALA A 482 -2.95 17.24 -15.84
C ALA A 482 -3.06 17.03 -14.32
N LYS A 483 -3.85 16.04 -13.89
CA LYS A 483 -3.92 15.64 -12.48
C LYS A 483 -2.63 14.96 -12.02
N LEU A 484 -2.03 14.13 -12.88
CA LEU A 484 -0.71 13.56 -12.60
C LEU A 484 0.33 14.67 -12.43
N TYR A 485 0.37 15.66 -13.34
CA TYR A 485 1.25 16.82 -13.25
C TYR A 485 1.08 17.58 -11.93
N HIS A 486 -0.14 17.72 -11.42
CA HIS A 486 -0.41 18.33 -10.12
C HIS A 486 0.24 17.58 -8.95
N ILE A 487 0.17 16.24 -8.94
CA ILE A 487 0.57 15.42 -7.79
C ILE A 487 2.08 15.45 -7.55
N PHE A 488 2.90 15.23 -8.58
CA PHE A 488 4.37 15.30 -8.44
C PHE A 488 4.93 16.71 -8.74
N ASN A 489 4.05 17.67 -9.03
CA ASN A 489 4.29 19.10 -9.16
C ASN A 489 5.65 19.50 -9.79
N PRO A 490 5.90 19.18 -11.08
CA PRO A 490 7.20 19.46 -11.70
C PRO A 490 7.36 20.91 -12.17
N GLY A 491 6.35 21.76 -11.99
CA GLY A 491 6.25 23.08 -12.62
C GLY A 491 6.55 24.24 -11.68
N GLU A 492 7.58 25.03 -12.02
CA GLU A 492 7.98 26.24 -11.28
C GLU A 492 6.84 27.27 -11.14
N TYR A 493 5.94 27.34 -12.13
CA TYR A 493 4.83 28.29 -12.17
C TYR A 493 3.49 27.69 -11.78
N TYR A 494 3.44 26.46 -11.24
CA TYR A 494 2.19 25.84 -10.81
C TYR A 494 1.64 26.52 -9.52
N PRO A 495 0.31 26.67 -9.35
CA PRO A 495 -0.28 27.37 -8.20
C PRO A 495 0.06 26.68 -6.89
N ARG A 496 0.60 27.43 -5.92
CA ARG A 496 0.97 26.90 -4.61
C ARG A 496 0.97 27.96 -3.51
N GLY A 497 0.93 27.47 -2.28
CA GLY A 497 1.18 28.27 -1.08
C GLY A 497 2.68 28.42 -0.80
N ILE A 498 3.15 29.68 -0.73
CA ILE A 498 4.55 30.02 -0.46
C ILE A 498 4.60 30.89 0.80
N ALA A 499 5.42 30.49 1.79
CA ALA A 499 5.67 31.31 2.98
C ALA A 499 6.37 32.63 2.60
N VAL A 500 6.08 33.69 3.33
CA VAL A 500 6.74 35.00 3.20
C VAL A 500 7.73 35.14 4.37
N PRO A 501 9.03 34.79 4.19
CA PRO A 501 9.91 34.39 5.28
C PRO A 501 10.30 35.49 6.27
N ALA A 502 10.28 36.76 5.86
CA ALA A 502 10.59 37.90 6.74
C ALA A 502 9.38 38.40 7.53
N SER A 503 8.20 37.80 7.37
CA SER A 503 7.03 38.21 8.15
C SER A 503 7.00 37.50 9.51
N HIS A 504 6.81 38.26 10.58
CA HIS A 504 6.80 37.72 11.95
C HIS A 504 5.52 36.91 12.31
N ASN A 505 4.64 36.60 11.34
CA ASN A 505 3.23 36.28 11.62
C ASN A 505 2.59 35.20 10.74
N GLY A 506 3.36 34.36 10.06
CA GLY A 506 2.78 33.36 9.15
C GLY A 506 2.09 34.00 7.94
N VAL A 507 2.68 35.08 7.39
CA VAL A 507 2.23 35.62 6.10
C VAL A 507 2.63 34.63 5.02
N TRP A 508 1.73 34.36 4.11
CA TRP A 508 1.96 33.48 2.97
C TRP A 508 1.16 33.94 1.77
N ALA A 509 1.60 33.53 0.58
CA ALA A 509 0.96 33.86 -0.67
C ALA A 509 0.48 32.61 -1.40
N TRP A 510 -0.74 32.64 -1.92
CA TRP A 510 -1.22 31.72 -2.95
C TRP A 510 -0.95 32.36 -4.32
N THR A 511 -0.06 31.74 -5.11
CA THR A 511 0.47 32.33 -6.34
C THR A 511 0.97 31.28 -7.32
N ALA A 512 1.10 31.67 -8.58
CA ALA A 512 1.84 30.96 -9.63
C ALA A 512 3.26 31.54 -9.86
N ALA A 513 3.74 32.44 -9.00
CA ALA A 513 5.08 33.00 -9.08
C ALA A 513 6.15 31.93 -8.90
N SER A 514 7.29 32.09 -9.56
CA SER A 514 8.43 31.19 -9.38
C SER A 514 9.09 31.34 -8.01
N ALA A 515 9.13 32.58 -7.51
CA ALA A 515 9.67 32.90 -6.20
C ALA A 515 8.90 34.05 -5.54
N VAL A 516 8.77 33.96 -4.22
CA VAL A 516 8.29 35.04 -3.35
C VAL A 516 9.31 35.19 -2.23
N ILE A 517 9.93 36.36 -2.14
CA ILE A 517 10.93 36.71 -1.13
C ILE A 517 10.42 37.94 -0.40
N ALA A 518 10.71 38.07 0.88
CA ALA A 518 10.38 39.29 1.60
C ALA A 518 11.48 39.71 2.56
N GLU A 519 11.47 41.00 2.85
CA GLU A 519 12.31 41.65 3.84
C GLU A 519 11.43 42.62 4.65
N GLU A 520 11.65 42.70 5.96
CA GLU A 520 10.98 43.65 6.84
C GLU A 520 12.03 44.59 7.46
N SER A 521 11.91 45.89 7.20
CA SER A 521 12.83 46.90 7.73
C SER A 521 12.12 48.23 7.94
N GLY A 522 12.32 48.84 9.12
CA GLY A 522 11.78 50.15 9.44
C GLY A 522 10.25 50.26 9.34
N GLY A 523 9.52 49.19 9.68
CA GLY A 523 8.06 49.14 9.58
C GLY A 523 7.53 48.94 8.15
N VAL A 524 8.40 48.61 7.20
CA VAL A 524 8.03 48.31 5.81
C VAL A 524 8.29 46.84 5.51
N LEU A 525 7.23 46.12 5.16
CA LEU A 525 7.32 44.78 4.58
C LEU A 525 7.43 44.91 3.06
N ASN A 526 8.60 44.57 2.51
CA ASN A 526 8.84 44.54 1.08
C ASN A 526 8.75 43.09 0.59
N ILE A 527 7.78 42.79 -0.29
CA ILE A 527 7.59 41.47 -0.88
C ILE A 527 8.02 41.55 -2.36
N ALA A 528 9.12 40.89 -2.69
CA ALA A 528 9.61 40.73 -4.05
C ALA A 528 9.04 39.45 -4.67
N VAL A 529 8.43 39.57 -5.85
CA VAL A 529 7.75 38.46 -6.51
C VAL A 529 8.24 38.30 -7.95
N SER A 530 8.58 37.07 -8.32
CA SER A 530 9.10 36.73 -9.65
C SER A 530 8.03 36.16 -10.57
N PHE A 531 7.79 36.82 -11.70
CA PHE A 531 6.85 36.39 -12.75
C PHE A 531 7.28 36.96 -14.11
N PRO A 532 6.91 36.34 -15.26
CA PRO A 532 7.35 36.80 -16.56
C PRO A 532 7.04 38.28 -16.86
N PRO A 533 8.02 39.05 -17.37
CA PRO A 533 7.80 40.44 -17.78
C PRO A 533 6.73 40.56 -18.88
N GLY A 534 5.92 41.61 -18.78
CA GLY A 534 4.82 41.91 -19.70
C GLY A 534 3.53 41.17 -19.41
N GLU A 535 3.53 40.23 -18.46
CA GLU A 535 2.37 39.43 -18.11
C GLU A 535 1.62 39.95 -16.88
N THR A 536 0.34 39.58 -16.79
CA THR A 536 -0.49 39.87 -15.62
C THR A 536 -0.39 38.72 -14.63
N HIS A 537 -0.06 39.07 -13.39
CA HIS A 537 0.08 38.18 -12.26
C HIS A 537 -0.99 38.47 -11.21
N HIS A 538 -1.70 37.44 -10.76
CA HIS A 538 -2.68 37.54 -9.69
C HIS A 538 -2.20 36.74 -8.48
N MET A 539 -2.40 37.29 -7.28
CA MET A 539 -1.93 36.69 -6.04
C MET A 539 -2.87 37.02 -4.87
N ILE A 540 -2.98 36.07 -3.95
CA ILE A 540 -3.69 36.24 -2.67
C ILE A 540 -2.64 36.13 -1.57
N ILE A 541 -2.48 37.17 -0.75
CA ILE A 541 -1.54 37.20 0.38
C ILE A 541 -2.35 37.20 1.68
N ARG A 542 -2.08 36.24 2.56
CA ARG A 542 -2.79 36.02 3.83
C ARG A 542 -1.89 36.38 5.01
N GLY A 543 -2.48 36.82 6.12
CA GLY A 543 -1.76 37.18 7.35
C GLY A 543 -1.20 38.60 7.36
N VAL A 544 -1.51 39.42 6.34
CA VAL A 544 -1.04 40.80 6.25
C VAL A 544 -1.76 41.63 7.33
N ARG A 545 -1.00 42.22 8.27
CA ARG A 545 -1.55 43.11 9.30
C ARG A 545 -2.15 44.38 8.68
N PRO A 546 -3.11 45.04 9.35
CA PRO A 546 -3.56 46.35 8.92
C PRO A 546 -2.38 47.30 8.69
N PHE A 547 -2.42 48.01 7.58
CA PHE A 547 -1.34 48.88 7.12
C PHE A 547 -1.91 50.23 6.67
N THR A 548 -1.07 51.25 6.67
CA THR A 548 -1.47 52.62 6.31
C THR A 548 -1.34 52.89 4.82
N LYS A 549 -0.38 52.21 4.17
CA LYS A 549 -0.02 52.47 2.78
C LYS A 549 0.57 51.24 2.11
N ILE A 550 0.35 51.13 0.80
CA ILE A 550 1.01 50.16 -0.05
C ILE A 550 1.57 50.83 -1.30
N GLN A 551 2.73 50.36 -1.74
CA GLN A 551 3.32 50.77 -3.00
C GLN A 551 3.45 49.60 -3.95
N LEU A 552 3.06 49.84 -5.19
CA LEU A 552 3.37 49.01 -6.35
C LEU A 552 4.21 49.86 -7.30
N TYR A 553 5.29 49.31 -7.87
CA TYR A 553 6.22 50.05 -8.74
C TYR A 553 6.82 51.30 -8.08
N ASN A 554 7.09 51.26 -6.77
CA ASN A 554 7.56 52.39 -5.97
C ASN A 554 6.63 53.63 -5.98
N MET A 555 5.35 53.45 -6.29
CA MET A 555 4.33 54.51 -6.25
C MET A 555 3.24 54.13 -5.27
N ASP A 556 2.71 55.12 -4.56
CA ASP A 556 1.57 54.92 -3.65
C ASP A 556 0.33 54.54 -4.48
N TYR A 557 -0.20 53.34 -4.24
CA TYR A 557 -1.38 52.84 -4.93
C TYR A 557 -2.59 52.90 -4.00
N ARG A 558 -3.61 53.67 -4.39
CA ARG A 558 -4.90 53.66 -3.67
C ARG A 558 -5.64 52.36 -3.95
N THR A 559 -6.37 51.86 -2.97
CA THR A 559 -7.24 50.69 -3.16
C THR A 559 -8.40 51.05 -4.09
N ASP A 560 -8.75 50.11 -4.96
CA ASP A 560 -9.97 50.12 -5.75
C ASP A 560 -10.52 48.70 -5.76
N PRO A 561 -11.66 48.41 -5.11
CA PRO A 561 -12.25 47.06 -5.12
C PRO A 561 -12.60 46.52 -6.52
N GLN A 562 -12.67 47.38 -7.54
CA GLN A 562 -12.96 47.00 -8.93
C GLN A 562 -11.70 46.84 -9.79
N PHE A 563 -10.50 46.89 -9.20
CA PHE A 563 -9.22 46.90 -9.93
C PHE A 563 -9.06 45.80 -10.98
N GLU A 564 -9.66 44.62 -10.78
CA GLU A 564 -9.57 43.51 -11.73
C GLU A 564 -10.23 43.80 -13.09
N ARG A 565 -11.20 44.74 -13.14
CA ARG A 565 -11.92 45.10 -14.38
C ARG A 565 -11.07 45.85 -15.40
N TYR A 566 -9.96 46.44 -14.97
CA TYR A 566 -9.10 47.27 -15.81
C TYR A 566 -7.83 46.54 -16.20
N ASP A 567 -7.20 46.89 -17.34
CA ASP A 567 -5.83 46.46 -17.68
C ASP A 567 -4.77 47.27 -16.90
N SER A 568 -5.03 47.47 -15.61
CA SER A 568 -4.12 48.13 -14.68
C SER A 568 -3.84 47.22 -13.48
N SER A 569 -2.74 47.51 -12.80
CA SER A 569 -2.43 46.89 -11.51
C SER A 569 -3.29 47.49 -10.42
N GLY A 570 -3.55 46.72 -9.37
CA GLY A 570 -4.30 47.19 -8.23
C GLY A 570 -4.41 46.13 -7.15
N TRP A 571 -5.10 46.50 -6.09
CA TRP A 571 -5.21 45.67 -4.90
C TRP A 571 -6.47 46.01 -4.10
N ALA A 572 -6.92 45.02 -3.34
CA ALA A 572 -7.93 45.20 -2.30
C ALA A 572 -7.49 44.44 -1.04
N TYR A 573 -7.84 44.99 0.11
CA TYR A 573 -7.48 44.42 1.41
C TYR A 573 -8.73 44.20 2.26
N SER A 574 -8.80 43.05 2.91
CA SER A 574 -9.81 42.70 3.90
C SER A 574 -9.17 42.71 5.29
N PRO A 575 -9.43 43.74 6.13
CA PRO A 575 -8.89 43.80 7.48
C PRO A 575 -9.40 42.67 8.38
N SER A 576 -10.66 42.25 8.21
CA SER A 576 -11.26 41.18 9.00
C SER A 576 -10.66 39.81 8.71
N GLU A 577 -10.16 39.60 7.50
CA GLU A 577 -9.53 38.34 7.08
C GLU A 577 -7.99 38.42 7.02
N GLN A 578 -7.41 39.60 7.25
CA GLN A 578 -5.99 39.89 7.04
C GLN A 578 -5.49 39.41 5.68
N THR A 579 -6.32 39.63 4.65
CA THR A 579 -6.05 39.17 3.28
C THR A 579 -5.86 40.36 2.34
N LEU A 580 -4.76 40.37 1.61
CA LEU A 580 -4.48 41.29 0.52
C LEU A 580 -4.57 40.52 -0.81
N ILE A 581 -5.45 40.95 -1.71
CA ILE A 581 -5.49 40.46 -3.09
C ILE A 581 -4.81 41.48 -4.01
N VAL A 582 -3.96 41.00 -4.90
CA VAL A 582 -3.11 41.86 -5.75
C VAL A 582 -3.14 41.36 -7.19
N LYS A 583 -3.27 42.32 -8.12
CA LYS A 583 -3.00 42.14 -9.55
C LYS A 583 -1.86 43.06 -9.95
N MET A 584 -0.82 42.49 -10.54
CA MET A 584 0.34 43.24 -11.05
C MET A 584 0.57 42.91 -12.52
N LYS A 585 0.94 43.92 -13.29
CA LYS A 585 1.46 43.75 -14.65
C LYS A 585 2.97 43.90 -14.56
N HIS A 586 3.67 42.78 -14.63
CA HIS A 586 5.11 42.75 -14.42
C HIS A 586 5.81 43.61 -15.49
N ARG A 587 6.51 44.67 -15.08
CA ARG A 587 7.33 45.52 -15.96
C ARG A 587 8.74 44.97 -16.07
N SER A 588 9.16 44.22 -15.05
CA SER A 588 10.41 43.50 -14.96
C SER A 588 10.19 42.10 -14.41
N ALA A 589 11.24 41.28 -14.37
CA ALA A 589 11.13 39.90 -13.90
C ALA A 589 10.75 39.81 -12.42
N VAL A 590 11.05 40.85 -11.63
CA VAL A 590 10.77 40.92 -10.20
C VAL A 590 10.04 42.21 -9.90
N GLU A 591 8.85 42.11 -9.33
CA GLU A 591 8.09 43.27 -8.85
C GLU A 591 8.05 43.31 -7.32
N ASN A 592 8.02 44.52 -6.78
CA ASN A 592 8.02 44.76 -5.34
C ASN A 592 6.67 45.29 -4.86
N ILE A 593 6.13 44.67 -3.82
CA ILE A 593 4.95 45.10 -3.07
C ILE A 593 5.45 45.60 -1.72
N ARG A 594 5.41 46.92 -1.49
CA ARG A 594 5.87 47.51 -0.21
C ARG A 594 4.68 47.88 0.64
N ILE A 595 4.57 47.31 1.83
CA ILE A 595 3.46 47.50 2.77
C ILE A 595 4.01 48.25 3.99
N PHE A 596 3.41 49.39 4.31
CA PHE A 596 3.85 50.29 5.39
C PHE A 596 2.90 50.14 6.58
N GLN A 597 3.39 49.55 7.68
CA GLN A 597 2.61 49.27 8.88
C GLN A 597 2.46 50.50 9.79
#